data_AF-A0A6L5FXV1-F1
#
_entry.id   AF-A0A6L5FXV1-F1
#
_cell.length_a   1.000
_cell.length_b   1.000
_cell.length_c   1.000
_cell.angle_alpha   90.00
_cell.angle_beta   90.00
_cell.angle_gamma   90.00
#
_symmetry.space_group_name_H-M   'P 1'
#
loop_
_entity.id
_entity.type
_entity.pdbx_description
1 polymer ?
#
loop_
_entity_poly.entity_id
_entity_poly.type
_entity_poly.pdbx_seq_one_letter_code
_entity_poly.pdbx_strand_id
1 'polypeptide(L)'
;MASPREPIFIIEGHDVGIFASVEAAQNQLEPTDVSDAVYKGYDAEGRRLKITTDGQNTVIAIADSEPLAALELERELRRFLIDAGDLRVKEQSRLTELVEIAKAFDGSRPRVGKRTGTADPDPAGIRSAQLFLGGRGWHP
;
A
#
# COMPACT_ATOMS: atom_id res chain seq x y z
N MET A 1 11.89 29.65 5.51
CA MET A 1 12.18 28.20 5.39
C MET A 1 11.24 27.63 4.35
N ALA A 2 11.68 26.66 3.54
CA ALA A 2 10.80 26.03 2.58
C ALA A 2 9.75 25.17 3.32
N SER A 3 8.50 25.23 2.89
CA SER A 3 7.43 24.37 3.42
C SER A 3 7.33 23.07 2.61
N PRO A 4 6.96 21.93 3.23
CA PRO A 4 6.65 20.70 2.51
C PRO A 4 5.58 20.93 1.44
N ARG A 5 5.65 20.17 0.35
CA ARG A 5 4.70 20.24 -0.76
C ARG A 5 3.64 19.18 -0.62
N GLU A 6 2.39 19.60 -0.70
CA GLU A 6 1.24 18.72 -0.49
C GLU A 6 0.93 17.87 -1.74
N PRO A 7 0.48 16.62 -1.55
CA PRO A 7 0.08 16.02 -0.28
C PRO A 7 1.30 15.44 0.44
N ILE A 8 1.11 15.11 1.72
CA ILE A 8 2.12 14.44 2.53
C ILE A 8 1.89 12.94 2.48
N PHE A 9 2.94 12.19 2.20
CA PHE A 9 2.94 10.74 2.13
C PHE A 9 3.64 10.17 3.35
N ILE A 10 2.96 9.31 4.10
CA ILE A 10 3.53 8.56 5.22
C ILE A 10 3.48 7.08 4.87
N ILE A 11 4.62 6.41 4.94
CA ILE A 11 4.77 5.01 4.55
C ILE A 11 5.04 4.18 5.80
N GLU A 12 4.22 3.16 5.99
CA GLU A 12 4.35 2.15 7.02
C GLU A 12 4.43 0.78 6.35
N GLY A 13 5.64 0.23 6.22
CA GLY A 13 5.85 -1.01 5.49
C GLY A 13 5.41 -0.90 4.02
N HIS A 14 4.25 -1.45 3.68
CA HIS A 14 3.67 -1.43 2.32
C HIS A 14 2.43 -0.54 2.20
N ASP A 15 1.94 -0.01 3.32
CA ASP A 15 0.79 0.87 3.36
C ASP A 15 1.25 2.33 3.21
N VAL A 16 0.45 3.11 2.48
CA VAL A 16 0.71 4.53 2.23
C VAL A 16 -0.46 5.35 2.74
N GLY A 17 -0.21 6.13 3.79
CA GLY A 17 -1.07 7.22 4.22
C GLY A 17 -0.87 8.45 3.34
N ILE A 18 -1.96 9.04 2.87
CA ILE A 18 -1.96 10.24 2.02
C ILE A 18 -2.72 11.34 2.74
N PHE A 19 -2.03 12.42 3.07
CA PHE A 19 -2.57 13.52 3.88
C PHE A 19 -2.60 14.82 3.08
N ALA A 20 -3.70 15.56 3.20
CA ALA A 20 -3.85 16.84 2.51
C ALA A 20 -2.83 17.88 2.96
N SER A 21 -2.33 17.80 4.20
CA SER A 21 -1.38 18.74 4.77
C SER A 21 -0.48 18.08 5.82
N VAL A 22 0.58 18.79 6.21
CA VAL A 22 1.47 18.39 7.31
C VAL A 22 0.71 18.29 8.63
N GLU A 23 -0.17 19.25 8.91
CA GLU A 23 -1.01 19.27 10.11
C GLU A 23 -1.93 18.03 10.17
N ALA A 24 -2.56 17.66 9.04
CA ALA A 24 -3.41 16.48 8.97
C ALA A 24 -2.61 15.20 9.28
N ALA A 25 -1.38 15.08 8.78
CA ALA A 25 -0.50 13.96 9.11
C ALA A 25 -0.12 13.98 10.61
N GLN A 26 0.32 15.12 11.16
CA GLN A 26 0.71 15.22 12.57
C GLN A 26 -0.42 14.83 13.52
N ASN A 27 -1.66 15.17 13.19
CA ASN A 27 -2.83 14.84 14.01
C ASN A 27 -3.25 13.37 13.93
N GLN A 28 -2.83 12.64 12.88
CA GLN A 28 -3.22 11.24 12.68
C GLN A 28 -2.16 10.24 13.15
N LEU A 29 -0.87 10.59 13.08
CA LEU A 29 0.21 9.68 13.43
C LEU A 29 0.34 9.49 14.94
N GLU A 30 0.48 8.24 15.37
CA GLU A 30 0.64 7.89 16.78
C GLU A 30 2.06 8.23 17.28
N PRO A 31 2.21 9.03 18.36
CA PRO A 31 3.52 9.37 18.93
C PRO A 31 4.41 8.16 19.25
N THR A 32 3.82 7.05 19.69
CA THR A 32 4.54 5.81 19.99
C THR A 32 5.19 5.21 18.75
N ASP A 33 4.46 5.10 17.64
CA ASP A 33 4.99 4.59 16.38
C ASP A 33 6.05 5.52 15.77
N VAL A 34 5.88 6.84 15.97
CA VAL A 34 6.92 7.82 15.62
C VAL A 34 8.19 7.61 16.44
N SER A 35 8.07 7.37 17.74
CA SER A 35 9.21 7.06 18.63
C SER A 35 9.94 5.79 18.21
N ASP A 36 9.20 4.79 17.74
CA ASP A 36 9.73 3.51 17.27
C ASP A 36 10.24 3.56 15.81
N ALA A 37 10.25 4.75 15.20
CA ALA A 37 10.71 5.00 13.83
C ALA A 37 10.00 4.14 12.78
N VAL A 38 8.72 3.85 13.00
CA VAL A 38 7.88 3.02 12.11
C VAL A 38 7.65 3.69 10.75
N TYR A 39 7.55 5.02 10.74
CA TYR A 39 7.13 5.79 9.58
C TYR A 39 8.27 6.36 8.76
N LYS A 40 8.10 6.33 7.43
CA LYS A 40 8.87 7.17 6.50
C LYS A 40 7.98 8.27 5.92
N GLY A 41 8.42 9.52 5.97
CA GLY A 41 7.67 10.67 5.46
C GLY A 41 8.26 11.26 4.20
N TYR A 42 7.41 11.62 3.25
CA TYR A 42 7.77 12.32 2.03
C TYR A 42 6.74 13.38 1.69
N ASP A 43 7.18 14.40 0.96
CA ASP A 43 6.29 15.37 0.34
C ASP A 43 6.07 15.05 -1.16
N ALA A 44 5.22 15.82 -1.82
CA ALA A 44 4.85 15.60 -3.22
C ALA A 44 6.00 15.73 -4.23
N GLU A 45 7.09 16.41 -3.86
CA GLU A 45 8.26 16.56 -4.72
C GLU A 45 9.27 15.42 -4.48
N GLY A 46 9.05 14.57 -3.47
CA GLY A 46 9.97 13.49 -3.10
C GLY A 46 11.07 13.93 -2.14
N ARG A 47 10.87 15.03 -1.40
CA ARG A 47 11.75 15.43 -0.30
C ARG A 47 11.43 14.60 0.93
N ARG A 48 12.45 14.12 1.64
CA ARG A 48 12.25 13.40 2.90
C ARG A 48 11.78 14.36 3.98
N LEU A 49 10.85 13.88 4.78
CA LEU A 49 10.38 14.54 5.97
C LEU A 49 10.98 13.89 7.20
N LYS A 50 11.44 14.72 8.12
CA LYS A 50 11.82 14.30 9.47
C LYS A 50 10.55 14.26 10.31
N ILE A 51 10.19 13.07 10.77
CA ILE A 51 9.08 12.84 11.68
C ILE A 51 9.68 12.57 13.07
N THR A 52 9.22 13.30 14.06
CA THR A 52 9.70 13.22 15.45
C THR A 52 8.53 13.38 16.41
N THR A 53 8.71 13.02 17.67
CA THR A 53 7.71 13.23 18.72
C THR A 53 8.34 13.83 19.97
N ASP A 54 7.55 14.58 20.73
CA ASP A 54 7.87 15.03 22.10
C ASP A 54 7.24 14.10 23.18
N GLY A 55 6.65 12.98 22.76
CA GLY A 55 5.93 12.03 23.62
C GLY A 55 4.43 12.29 23.72
N GLN A 56 3.94 13.46 23.28
CA GLN A 56 2.51 13.78 23.24
C GLN A 56 2.04 14.09 21.82
N ASN A 57 2.88 14.76 21.04
CA ASN A 57 2.56 15.25 19.71
C ASN A 57 3.58 14.74 18.68
N THR A 58 3.13 14.62 17.45
CA THR A 58 3.98 14.37 16.30
C THR A 58 4.40 15.68 15.65
N VAL A 59 5.67 15.81 15.30
CA VAL A 59 6.27 16.96 14.62
C VAL A 59 6.90 16.51 13.31
N ILE A 60 6.51 17.16 12.21
CA ILE A 60 6.99 16.87 10.86
C ILE A 60 7.69 18.12 10.30
N ALA A 61 8.90 17.95 9.79
CA ALA A 61 9.68 19.01 9.14
C ALA A 61 10.40 18.48 7.90
N ILE A 62 10.87 19.38 7.02
CA ILE A 62 11.75 18.97 5.92
C ILE A 62 13.08 18.48 6.48
N ALA A 63 13.49 17.26 6.09
CA ALA A 63 14.83 16.74 6.39
C ALA A 63 15.83 17.18 5.31
N ASP A 64 15.44 17.02 4.05
CA ASP A 64 16.27 17.29 2.88
C ASP A 64 15.68 18.45 2.08
N SER A 65 16.47 19.51 1.84
CA SER A 65 16.02 20.65 1.04
C SER A 65 15.80 20.32 -0.44
N GLU A 66 16.42 19.23 -0.92
CA GLU A 66 16.34 18.73 -2.29
C GLU A 66 15.57 17.41 -2.36
N PRO A 67 14.91 17.09 -3.49
CA PRO A 67 14.11 15.88 -3.67
C PRO A 67 14.97 14.62 -3.89
N LEU A 68 15.90 14.37 -2.98
CA LEU A 68 16.88 13.27 -3.08
C LEU A 68 16.21 11.88 -3.02
N ALA A 69 14.98 11.80 -2.51
CA ALA A 69 14.24 10.55 -2.37
C ALA A 69 13.08 10.41 -3.35
N ALA A 70 13.02 11.22 -4.41
CA ALA A 70 11.96 11.15 -5.43
C ALA A 70 11.82 9.75 -6.05
N LEU A 71 12.93 9.06 -6.34
CA LEU A 71 12.90 7.69 -6.87
C LEU A 71 12.45 6.66 -5.82
N GLU A 72 12.68 6.91 -4.53
CA GLU A 72 12.15 6.03 -3.48
C GLU A 72 10.64 6.18 -3.39
N LEU A 73 10.14 7.42 -3.27
CA LEU A 73 8.71 7.70 -3.24
C LEU A 73 8.00 7.19 -4.50
N GLU A 74 8.60 7.34 -5.68
CA GLU A 74 8.03 6.82 -6.94
C GLU A 74 7.82 5.30 -6.87
N ARG A 75 8.80 4.54 -6.37
CA ARG A 75 8.67 3.09 -6.24
C ARG A 75 7.57 2.70 -5.26
N GLU A 76 7.51 3.37 -4.11
CA GLU A 76 6.50 3.06 -3.09
C GLU A 76 5.09 3.40 -3.56
N LEU A 77 4.88 4.57 -4.17
CA LEU A 77 3.58 4.94 -4.72
C LEU A 77 3.15 4.02 -5.86
N ARG A 78 4.08 3.68 -6.77
CA ARG A 78 3.79 2.75 -7.86
C ARG A 78 3.33 1.41 -7.31
N ARG A 79 4.06 0.87 -6.34
CA ARG A 79 3.74 -0.40 -5.70
C ARG A 79 2.38 -0.34 -5.02
N PHE A 80 2.16 0.65 -4.15
CA PHE A 80 0.89 0.85 -3.45
C PHE A 80 -0.29 0.92 -4.42
N LEU A 81 -0.18 1.70 -5.50
CA LEU A 81 -1.27 1.87 -6.46
C LEU A 81 -1.51 0.61 -7.31
N ILE A 82 -0.46 -0.16 -7.65
CA ILE A 82 -0.59 -1.46 -8.32
C ILE A 82 -1.27 -2.48 -7.40
N ASP A 83 -0.83 -2.56 -6.15
CA ASP A 83 -1.40 -3.47 -5.15
C ASP A 83 -2.88 -3.12 -4.85
N ALA A 84 -3.23 -1.83 -4.94
CA ALA A 84 -4.60 -1.34 -4.88
C ALA A 84 -5.42 -1.55 -6.17
N GLY A 85 -4.81 -2.09 -7.23
CA GLY A 85 -5.46 -2.37 -8.51
C GLY A 85 -5.76 -1.13 -9.36
N ASP A 86 -5.02 -0.03 -9.20
CA ASP A 86 -5.23 1.18 -9.99
C ASP A 86 -4.67 1.06 -11.41
N LEU A 87 -5.57 0.86 -12.37
CA LEU A 87 -5.24 0.70 -13.79
C LEU A 87 -4.70 1.96 -14.47
N ARG A 88 -4.70 3.12 -13.79
CA ARG A 88 -4.11 4.36 -14.32
C ARG A 88 -2.58 4.33 -14.25
N VAL A 89 -2.01 3.49 -13.38
CA VAL A 89 -0.55 3.34 -13.23
C VAL A 89 0.02 2.65 -14.45
N LYS A 90 0.98 3.29 -15.11
CA LYS A 90 1.72 2.71 -16.23
C LYS A 90 3.17 2.49 -15.82
N GLU A 91 3.86 1.55 -16.46
CA GLU A 91 5.28 1.26 -16.19
C GLU A 91 6.17 2.52 -16.24
N GLN A 92 5.90 3.40 -17.19
CA GLN A 92 6.62 4.65 -17.42
C GLN A 92 6.09 5.86 -16.61
N SER A 93 5.06 5.68 -15.78
CA SER A 93 4.48 6.80 -15.04
C SER A 93 5.51 7.42 -14.09
N ARG A 94 5.68 8.73 -14.15
CA ARG A 94 6.65 9.45 -13.32
C ARG A 94 6.04 9.82 -11.97
N LEU A 95 6.88 10.20 -11.00
CA LEU A 95 6.43 10.65 -9.68
C LEU A 95 5.25 11.63 -9.72
N THR A 96 5.30 12.67 -10.55
CA THR A 96 4.21 13.65 -10.66
C THR A 96 2.87 13.00 -11.06
N GLU A 97 2.88 12.03 -11.99
CA GLU A 97 1.66 11.30 -12.37
C GLU A 97 1.17 10.40 -11.23
N LEU A 98 2.08 9.71 -10.55
CA LEU A 98 1.73 8.84 -9.43
C LEU A 98 1.15 9.64 -8.26
N VAL A 99 1.67 10.83 -7.98
CA VAL A 99 1.14 11.75 -6.97
C VAL A 99 -0.30 12.14 -7.33
N GLU A 100 -0.58 12.51 -8.58
CA GLU A 100 -1.94 12.87 -9.00
C GLU A 100 -2.91 11.66 -8.94
N ILE A 101 -2.45 10.47 -9.32
CA ILE A 101 -3.24 9.24 -9.20
C ILE A 101 -3.55 8.95 -7.72
N ALA A 102 -2.55 9.09 -6.84
CA ALA A 102 -2.65 8.86 -5.40
C ALA A 102 -3.54 9.92 -4.71
N LYS A 103 -3.45 11.20 -5.08
CA LYS A 103 -4.38 12.23 -4.61
C LYS A 103 -5.84 11.89 -4.91
N ALA A 104 -6.08 11.34 -6.09
CA ALA A 104 -7.40 10.92 -6.53
C ALA A 104 -7.81 9.54 -5.99
N PHE A 105 -6.95 8.88 -5.21
CA PHE A 105 -7.24 7.62 -4.55
C PHE A 105 -8.06 7.91 -3.29
N ASP A 106 -9.35 8.17 -3.49
CA ASP A 106 -10.33 8.13 -2.41
C ASP A 106 -10.51 6.66 -1.99
N GLY A 107 -10.42 6.37 -0.68
CA GLY A 107 -10.53 5.03 -0.10
C GLY A 107 -11.88 4.34 -0.33
N SER A 108 -12.71 4.88 -1.23
CA SER A 108 -14.07 4.48 -1.60
C SER A 108 -14.14 3.47 -2.75
N ARG A 109 -13.01 3.01 -3.31
CA ARG A 109 -13.06 1.81 -4.18
C ARG A 109 -13.46 0.59 -3.35
N PRO A 110 -14.51 -0.16 -3.74
CA PRO A 110 -14.82 -1.42 -3.09
C PRO A 110 -13.59 -2.32 -3.23
N ARG A 111 -13.05 -2.78 -2.09
CA ARG A 111 -12.03 -3.84 -2.06
C ARG A 111 -12.61 -5.02 -2.81
N VAL A 112 -12.23 -5.21 -4.08
CA VAL A 112 -12.64 -6.37 -4.86
C VAL A 112 -12.03 -7.58 -4.18
N GLY A 113 -12.84 -8.24 -3.36
CA GLY A 113 -12.66 -9.57 -2.81
C GLY A 113 -11.33 -9.81 -2.09
N LYS A 114 -11.42 -9.97 -0.76
CA LYS A 114 -10.50 -10.86 -0.05
C LYS A 114 -10.31 -12.12 -0.91
N ARG A 115 -9.08 -12.38 -1.38
CA ARG A 115 -8.72 -13.77 -1.72
C ARG A 115 -8.80 -14.51 -0.39
N THR A 116 -9.94 -15.15 -0.14
CA THR A 116 -10.07 -16.15 0.91
C THR A 116 -9.19 -17.32 0.48
N GLY A 117 -7.90 -17.22 0.81
CA GLY A 117 -7.10 -18.41 1.06
C GLY A 117 -7.73 -19.09 2.28
N THR A 118 -8.50 -20.13 2.03
CA THR A 118 -8.88 -21.19 2.99
C THR A 118 -9.75 -22.21 2.24
N ALA A 119 -9.09 -23.12 1.53
CA ALA A 119 -9.62 -24.45 1.28
C ALA A 119 -8.45 -25.40 1.02
N ASP A 120 -7.64 -25.60 2.06
CA ASP A 120 -7.16 -26.94 2.38
C ASP A 120 -7.66 -27.25 3.78
N PRO A 121 -8.46 -28.31 3.93
CA PRO A 121 -8.23 -29.22 5.03
C PRO A 121 -8.04 -30.66 4.53
N ASP A 122 -6.78 -31.08 4.58
CA ASP A 122 -6.25 -32.29 5.24
C ASP A 122 -6.67 -33.71 4.75
N PRO A 123 -5.79 -34.72 4.95
CA PRO A 123 -5.82 -36.03 4.32
C PRO A 123 -6.55 -37.09 5.17
N ALA A 124 -6.72 -38.26 4.55
CA ALA A 124 -7.14 -39.55 5.12
C ALA A 124 -8.67 -39.76 5.33
N GLY A 125 -9.23 -40.70 4.54
CA GLY A 125 -10.60 -41.17 4.72
C GLY A 125 -11.05 -42.18 3.68
N ILE A 126 -10.51 -43.40 3.75
CA ILE A 126 -10.95 -44.59 3.02
C ILE A 126 -12.45 -44.83 3.25
N ARG A 127 -13.25 -45.08 2.19
CA ARG A 127 -14.16 -46.25 2.08
C ARG A 127 -14.88 -46.37 0.74
N SER A 128 -14.89 -47.62 0.28
CA SER A 128 -15.52 -48.23 -0.88
C SER A 128 -17.01 -47.96 -1.06
N ALA A 129 -17.47 -47.93 -2.31
CA ALA A 129 -18.69 -48.62 -2.73
C ALA A 129 -18.62 -48.93 -4.25
N GLN A 130 -18.65 -50.22 -4.55
CA GLN A 130 -18.97 -50.77 -5.87
C GLN A 130 -20.39 -50.36 -6.29
N LEU A 131 -20.59 -50.09 -7.57
CA LEU A 131 -21.83 -50.46 -8.27
C LEU A 131 -21.50 -50.81 -9.73
N PHE A 132 -21.72 -52.09 -10.01
CA PHE A 132 -21.69 -52.75 -11.32
C PHE A 132 -22.98 -52.45 -12.09
N LEU A 133 -22.89 -52.47 -13.43
CA LEU A 133 -23.88 -52.82 -14.49
C LEU A 133 -23.51 -51.96 -15.71
N GLY A 134 -22.73 -52.43 -16.69
CA GLY A 134 -23.08 -53.44 -17.71
C GLY A 134 -23.52 -52.70 -18.99
N GLY A 135 -23.06 -52.95 -20.21
CA GLY A 135 -22.09 -53.86 -20.79
C GLY A 135 -22.11 -53.71 -22.33
N ARG A 136 -21.10 -54.30 -23.00
CA ARG A 136 -21.00 -54.64 -24.45
C ARG A 136 -20.97 -53.45 -25.45
N GLY A 137 -20.09 -53.42 -26.46
CA GLY A 137 -19.11 -54.39 -26.92
C GLY A 137 -18.21 -53.79 -28.01
N TRP A 138 -17.02 -54.36 -28.15
CA TRP A 138 -16.12 -54.20 -29.30
C TRP A 138 -16.56 -55.10 -30.45
N HIS A 139 -16.33 -54.64 -31.69
CA HIS A 139 -15.66 -55.45 -32.72
C HIS A 139 -14.91 -54.50 -33.68
N PRO A 140 -13.82 -54.97 -34.31
CA PRO A 140 -12.82 -54.18 -35.05
C PRO A 140 -13.29 -53.68 -36.41
#